data_AF-A0A7W0TGT3-F1
#
_entry.id   AF-A0A7W0TGT3-F1
#
_cell.length_a   1.000
_cell.length_b   1.000
_cell.length_c   1.000
_cell.angle_alpha   90.00
_cell.angle_beta   90.00
_cell.angle_gamma   90.00
#
_symmetry.space_group_name_H-M   'P 1'
#
loop_
_entity.id
_entity.type
_entity.pdbx_description
1 polymer ?
#
loop_
_entity_poly.entity_id
_entity_poly.type
_entity_poly.pdbx_seq_one_letter_code
_entity_poly.pdbx_strand_id
1 'polypeptide(L)'
;TLALRFTDRLPSADEEDAAQAALVNAGIEASMTVERGYQSEYVIGLLALALGAALITLGAAGIATGLAQADARDDHATLAAIGAAPRVRRTLAAAQSLTIAALGTTLGVLAGFVPALALIGAVDSLDLVVPWTLLAAVVTGVPLLAAAAAWLLTRSRLPLRARIA
;
A
#
# COMPACT_ATOMS: atom_id res chain seq x y z
N THR A 1 -4.30 -31.25 30.07
CA THR A 1 -5.37 -30.23 30.18
C THR A 1 -4.77 -28.91 29.76
N LEU A 2 -5.31 -28.25 28.74
CA LEU A 2 -4.71 -27.04 28.17
C LEU A 2 -5.18 -25.82 28.99
N ALA A 3 -4.25 -25.10 29.62
CA ALA A 3 -4.55 -23.92 30.45
C ALA A 3 -4.12 -22.66 29.70
N LEU A 4 -5.10 -21.83 29.32
CA LEU A 4 -4.85 -20.53 28.69
C LEU A 4 -4.89 -19.44 29.75
N ARG A 5 -3.86 -18.59 29.76
CA ARG A 5 -3.80 -17.42 30.65
C ARG A 5 -3.52 -16.18 29.81
N PHE A 6 -4.45 -15.23 29.86
CA PHE A 6 -4.32 -13.95 29.18
C PHE A 6 -3.63 -12.95 30.11
N THR A 7 -2.66 -12.22 29.59
CA THR A 7 -1.96 -11.13 30.28
C THR A 7 -2.06 -9.85 29.45
N ASP A 8 -2.25 -8.71 30.10
CA ASP A 8 -2.44 -7.41 29.43
C ASP A 8 -1.15 -6.85 28.78
N ARG A 9 -0.01 -7.50 29.01
CA ARG A 9 1.30 -7.15 28.43
C ARG A 9 2.03 -8.41 27.99
N LEU A 10 2.90 -8.27 26.98
CA LEU A 10 3.84 -9.34 26.63
C LEU A 10 4.76 -9.61 27.84
N PRO A 11 4.93 -10.88 28.24
CA PRO A 11 5.94 -11.27 29.23
C PRO A 11 7.34 -10.89 28.75
N SER A 12 8.18 -10.46 29.69
CA SER A 12 9.61 -10.29 29.42
C SER A 12 10.33 -11.65 29.41
N ALA A 13 11.49 -11.73 28.77
CA ALA A 13 12.27 -12.98 28.68
C ALA A 13 12.56 -13.57 30.07
N ASP A 14 12.90 -12.72 31.05
CA ASP A 14 13.16 -13.13 32.42
C ASP A 14 11.93 -13.75 33.11
N GLU A 15 10.73 -13.24 32.80
CA GLU A 15 9.46 -13.76 33.33
C GLU A 15 9.09 -15.11 32.69
N GLU A 16 9.45 -15.31 31.42
CA GLU A 16 9.27 -16.57 30.73
C GLU A 16 10.20 -17.66 31.27
N ASP A 17 11.47 -17.33 31.45
CA ASP A 17 12.46 -18.25 32.01
C ASP A 17 12.10 -18.64 33.45
N ALA A 18 11.64 -17.67 34.26
CA ALA A 18 11.17 -17.93 35.62
C ALA A 18 9.93 -18.83 35.66
N ALA A 19 8.96 -18.61 34.75
CA ALA A 19 7.76 -19.44 34.65
C ALA A 19 8.09 -20.85 34.15
N GLN A 20 8.98 -20.98 33.18
CA GLN A 20 9.47 -22.26 32.68
C GLN A 20 10.20 -23.04 33.79
N ALA A 21 11.05 -22.37 34.56
CA ALA A 21 11.73 -22.98 35.70
C ALA A 21 10.75 -23.44 36.79
N ALA A 22 9.69 -22.67 37.05
CA ALA A 22 8.65 -23.05 38.01
C ALA A 22 7.87 -24.29 37.56
N LEU A 23 7.59 -24.43 36.27
CA LEU A 23 6.94 -25.62 35.69
C LEU A 23 7.82 -26.87 35.83
N VAL A 24 9.11 -26.75 35.52
CA VAL A 24 10.09 -27.83 35.68
C VAL A 24 10.23 -28.26 37.14
N ASN A 25 10.33 -27.30 38.06
CA ASN A 25 10.44 -27.57 39.50
C ASN A 25 9.17 -28.21 40.09
N ALA A 26 8.01 -27.91 39.51
CA ALA A 26 6.74 -28.54 39.88
C ALA A 26 6.57 -29.97 39.29
N GLY A 27 7.53 -30.45 38.49
CA GLY A 27 7.47 -31.75 37.83
C GLY A 27 6.43 -31.80 36.71
N ILE A 28 6.03 -30.65 36.17
CA ILE A 28 5.03 -30.55 35.11
C ILE A 28 5.77 -30.53 33.77
N GLU A 29 5.70 -31.64 33.03
CA GLU A 29 6.16 -31.73 31.64
C GLU A 29 5.16 -31.02 30.71
N ALA A 30 5.07 -29.69 30.80
CA ALA A 30 4.29 -28.87 29.89
C ALA A 30 5.21 -27.92 29.11
N SER A 31 5.04 -27.90 27.78
CA SER A 31 5.69 -26.88 26.95
C SER A 31 4.95 -25.56 27.11
N MET A 32 5.62 -24.54 27.65
CA MET A 32 5.09 -23.18 27.67
C MET A 32 5.42 -22.50 26.34
N THR A 33 4.39 -22.11 25.59
CA THR A 33 4.53 -21.34 24.34
C THR A 33 3.94 -19.97 24.56
N VAL A 34 4.72 -18.92 24.30
CA VAL A 34 4.25 -17.53 24.31
C VAL A 34 3.92 -17.12 22.88
N GLU A 35 2.64 -16.88 22.62
CA GLU A 35 2.17 -16.42 21.33
C GLU A 35 2.51 -14.93 21.16
N ARG A 36 3.37 -14.60 20.20
CA ARG A 36 3.80 -13.21 19.91
C ARG A 36 3.23 -12.65 18.62
N GLY A 37 2.25 -13.33 18.03
CA GLY A 37 1.68 -12.99 16.73
C GLY A 37 2.63 -13.26 15.57
N TYR A 38 2.29 -12.74 14.38
CA TYR A 38 3.00 -13.02 13.14
C TYR A 38 4.45 -12.51 13.15
N GLN A 39 5.40 -13.43 13.16
CA GLN A 39 6.83 -13.15 12.93
C GLN A 39 7.24 -13.67 11.56
N SER A 40 7.56 -12.76 10.65
CA SER A 40 7.89 -13.12 9.27
C SER A 40 9.35 -13.54 9.14
N GLU A 41 9.59 -14.83 8.91
CA GLU A 41 10.92 -15.34 8.54
C GLU A 41 11.32 -14.91 7.11
N TYR A 42 10.34 -14.52 6.27
CA TYR A 42 10.51 -14.15 4.87
C TYR A 42 10.52 -12.63 4.62
N VAL A 43 10.82 -11.82 5.63
CA VAL A 43 10.67 -10.36 5.55
C VAL A 43 11.40 -9.75 4.35
N ILE A 44 12.58 -10.28 4.00
CA ILE A 44 13.41 -9.82 2.88
C ILE A 44 12.74 -10.15 1.54
N GLY A 45 12.21 -11.37 1.39
CA GLY A 45 11.51 -11.80 0.17
C GLY A 45 10.24 -11.01 -0.08
N LEU A 46 9.46 -10.77 0.99
CA LEU A 46 8.25 -9.93 0.93
C LEU A 46 8.59 -8.47 0.58
N LEU A 47 9.67 -7.92 1.14
CA LEU A 47 10.15 -6.58 0.80
C LEU A 47 10.59 -6.48 -0.67
N ALA A 48 11.31 -7.47 -1.19
CA ALA A 48 11.71 -7.51 -2.60
C ALA A 48 10.50 -7.59 -3.53
N LEU A 49 9.52 -8.44 -3.20
CA LEU A 49 8.27 -8.55 -3.97
C LEU A 49 7.46 -7.25 -3.93
N ALA A 50 7.34 -6.63 -2.75
CA ALA A 50 6.67 -5.35 -2.58
C ALA A 50 7.35 -4.23 -3.37
N LEU A 51 8.68 -4.19 -3.38
CA LEU A 51 9.45 -3.23 -4.17
C LEU A 51 9.23 -3.45 -5.67
N GLY A 52 9.29 -4.70 -6.14
CA GLY A 52 9.02 -5.06 -7.53
C GLY A 52 7.60 -4.66 -7.96
N ALA A 53 6.61 -4.98 -7.13
CA ALA A 53 5.22 -4.59 -7.37
C ALA A 53 5.07 -3.06 -7.43
N ALA A 54 5.68 -2.32 -6.49
CA ALA A 54 5.65 -0.86 -6.47
C ALA A 54 6.25 -0.25 -7.76
N LEU A 55 7.39 -0.76 -8.22
CA LEU A 55 8.01 -0.32 -9.47
C LEU A 55 7.12 -0.58 -10.68
N ILE A 56 6.51 -1.77 -10.77
CA ILE A 56 5.59 -2.12 -11.86
C ILE A 56 4.35 -1.21 -11.83
N THR A 57 3.73 -1.02 -10.66
CA THR A 57 2.56 -0.17 -10.51
C THR A 57 2.87 1.29 -10.87
N LEU A 58 4.00 1.82 -10.42
CA LEU A 58 4.44 3.18 -10.76
C LEU A 58 4.73 3.32 -12.26
N GLY A 59 5.36 2.31 -12.87
CA GLY A 59 5.61 2.27 -14.31
C GLY A 59 4.30 2.27 -15.10
N ALA A 60 3.36 1.39 -14.76
CA ALA A 60 2.05 1.29 -15.42
C ALA A 60 1.22 2.57 -15.26
N ALA A 61 1.14 3.12 -14.05
CA ALA A 61 0.44 4.38 -13.78
C ALA A 61 1.10 5.56 -14.53
N GLY A 62 2.43 5.59 -14.59
CA GLY A 62 3.20 6.57 -15.35
C GLY A 62 2.90 6.52 -16.85
N ILE A 63 2.85 5.31 -17.43
CA ILE A 63 2.49 5.09 -18.84
C ILE A 63 1.05 5.57 -19.10
N ALA A 64 0.08 5.14 -18.28
CA ALA A 64 -1.32 5.53 -18.42
C ALA A 64 -1.51 7.05 -18.31
N THR A 65 -0.86 7.67 -17.34
CA THR A 65 -0.89 9.13 -17.14
C THR A 65 -0.19 9.85 -18.30
N GLY A 66 0.92 9.30 -18.81
CA GLY A 66 1.66 9.84 -19.95
C GLY A 66 0.84 9.86 -21.22
N LEU A 67 0.16 8.74 -21.55
CA LEU A 67 -0.77 8.67 -22.68
C LEU A 67 -1.93 9.65 -22.51
N ALA A 68 -2.56 9.65 -21.35
CA ALA A 68 -3.65 10.58 -21.04
C ALA A 68 -3.27 12.06 -21.21
N GLN A 69 -2.05 12.45 -20.78
CA GLN A 69 -1.55 13.81 -20.94
C GLN A 69 -1.15 14.13 -22.39
N ALA A 70 -0.81 13.13 -23.20
CA ALA A 70 -0.58 13.31 -24.64
C ALA A 70 -1.90 13.61 -25.35
N ASP A 71 -2.94 12.82 -25.10
CA ASP A 71 -4.27 13.02 -25.68
C ASP A 71 -4.89 14.37 -25.24
N ALA A 72 -4.70 14.76 -23.98
CA ALA A 72 -5.22 16.03 -23.46
C ALA A 72 -4.52 17.28 -24.03
N ARG A 73 -3.29 17.17 -24.55
CA ARG A 73 -2.58 18.32 -25.14
C ARG A 73 -3.24 18.79 -26.42
N ASP A 74 -3.77 17.87 -27.22
CA ASP A 74 -4.44 18.19 -28.47
C ASP A 74 -5.77 18.93 -28.21
N ASP A 75 -6.52 18.53 -27.18
CA ASP A 75 -7.76 19.23 -26.75
C ASP A 75 -7.48 20.60 -26.11
N HIS A 76 -6.38 20.73 -25.35
CA HIS A 76 -5.98 22.00 -24.75
C HIS A 76 -5.47 23.03 -25.77
N ALA A 77 -5.07 22.63 -26.98
CA ALA A 77 -4.73 23.56 -28.04
C ALA A 77 -5.94 24.38 -28.50
N THR A 78 -7.12 23.76 -28.50
CA THR A 78 -8.40 24.41 -28.85
C THR A 78 -8.91 25.30 -27.70
N LEU A 79 -8.71 24.88 -26.44
CA LEU A 79 -9.06 25.69 -25.25
C LEU A 79 -8.07 26.82 -24.97
N ALA A 80 -6.80 26.68 -25.35
CA ALA A 80 -5.79 27.72 -25.27
C ALA A 80 -6.08 28.86 -26.27
N ALA A 81 -6.77 28.56 -27.38
CA ALA A 81 -7.29 29.58 -28.30
C ALA A 81 -8.35 30.50 -27.65
N ILE A 82 -8.88 30.15 -26.48
CA ILE A 82 -9.91 30.88 -25.73
C ILE A 82 -9.43 31.44 -24.36
N GLY A 83 -8.17 31.20 -23.94
CA GLY A 83 -7.55 31.90 -22.79
C GLY A 83 -7.57 31.19 -21.42
N ALA A 84 -7.58 29.86 -21.35
CA ALA A 84 -7.68 29.12 -20.07
C ALA A 84 -6.47 29.29 -19.11
N ALA A 85 -6.76 29.54 -17.83
CA ALA A 85 -5.77 29.78 -16.78
C ALA A 85 -4.94 28.52 -16.40
N PRO A 86 -3.64 28.65 -16.05
CA PRO A 86 -2.73 27.52 -15.75
C PRO A 86 -3.19 26.60 -14.60
N ARG A 87 -4.07 27.09 -13.74
CA ARG A 87 -4.63 26.37 -12.58
C ARG A 87 -5.56 25.23 -13.01
N VAL A 88 -6.31 25.41 -14.09
CA VAL A 88 -7.27 24.39 -14.59
C VAL A 88 -6.54 23.14 -15.09
N ARG A 89 -5.38 23.31 -15.76
CA ARG A 89 -4.53 22.18 -16.18
C ARG A 89 -4.00 21.36 -15.00
N ARG A 90 -3.65 22.01 -13.89
CA ARG A 90 -3.14 21.31 -12.69
C ARG A 90 -4.24 20.56 -11.95
N THR A 91 -5.44 21.14 -11.85
CA THR A 91 -6.59 20.48 -11.21
C THR A 91 -7.11 19.30 -12.02
N LEU A 92 -7.14 19.42 -13.36
CA LEU A 92 -7.51 18.31 -14.24
C LEU A 92 -6.53 17.15 -14.15
N ALA A 93 -5.22 17.43 -14.19
CA ALA A 93 -4.19 16.40 -14.01
C ALA A 93 -4.29 15.69 -12.65
N ALA A 94 -4.54 16.45 -11.57
CA ALA A 94 -4.73 15.91 -10.23
C ALA A 94 -5.98 15.04 -10.12
N ALA A 95 -7.12 15.48 -10.67
CA ALA A 95 -8.37 14.73 -10.65
C ALA A 95 -8.27 13.42 -11.44
N GLN A 96 -7.64 13.45 -12.61
CA GLN A 96 -7.44 12.25 -13.42
C GLN A 96 -6.53 11.24 -12.72
N SER A 97 -5.42 11.70 -12.15
CA SER A 97 -4.51 10.86 -11.38
C SER A 97 -5.20 10.26 -10.15
N LEU A 98 -6.02 11.05 -9.44
CA LEU A 98 -6.81 10.59 -8.31
C LEU A 98 -7.76 9.46 -8.71
N THR A 99 -8.52 9.62 -9.80
CA THR A 99 -9.46 8.59 -10.28
C THR A 99 -8.75 7.30 -10.68
N ILE A 100 -7.65 7.41 -11.44
CA ILE A 100 -6.86 6.25 -11.86
C ILE A 100 -6.29 5.52 -10.64
N ALA A 101 -5.72 6.26 -9.69
CA ALA A 101 -5.12 5.68 -8.49
C ALA A 101 -6.19 5.09 -7.55
N ALA A 102 -7.36 5.72 -7.40
CA ALA A 102 -8.47 5.20 -6.61
C ALA A 102 -9.00 3.88 -7.16
N LEU A 103 -9.17 3.79 -8.49
CA LEU A 103 -9.56 2.54 -9.14
C LEU A 103 -8.49 1.47 -8.99
N GLY A 104 -7.23 1.80 -9.27
CA GLY A 104 -6.11 0.87 -9.18
C GLY A 104 -5.91 0.32 -7.77
N THR A 105 -6.01 1.18 -6.74
CA THR A 105 -5.86 0.77 -5.34
C THR A 105 -7.02 -0.09 -4.87
N THR A 106 -8.26 0.29 -5.21
CA THR A 106 -9.45 -0.51 -4.86
C THR A 106 -9.39 -1.89 -5.50
N LEU A 107 -9.10 -1.96 -6.81
CA LEU A 107 -8.96 -3.23 -7.52
C LEU A 107 -7.77 -4.04 -7.00
N GLY A 108 -6.64 -3.40 -6.67
CA GLY A 108 -5.47 -4.06 -6.12
C GLY A 108 -5.74 -4.69 -4.75
N VAL A 109 -6.47 -3.99 -3.87
CA VAL A 109 -6.91 -4.55 -2.59
C VAL A 109 -7.79 -5.77 -2.80
N LEU A 110 -8.82 -5.66 -3.66
CA LEU A 110 -9.74 -6.77 -3.95
C LEU A 110 -9.02 -7.98 -4.56
N ALA A 111 -8.14 -7.74 -5.55
CA ALA A 111 -7.35 -8.79 -6.17
C ALA A 111 -6.35 -9.43 -5.19
N GLY A 112 -5.79 -8.65 -4.26
CA GLY A 112 -4.88 -9.13 -3.22
C GLY A 112 -5.54 -10.04 -2.19
N PHE A 113 -6.86 -9.93 -1.97
CA PHE A 113 -7.59 -10.86 -1.11
C PHE A 113 -7.62 -12.28 -1.68
N VAL A 114 -7.55 -12.46 -3.00
CA VAL A 114 -7.60 -13.78 -3.64
C VAL A 114 -6.45 -14.70 -3.19
N PRO A 115 -5.16 -14.32 -3.36
CA PRO A 115 -4.05 -15.14 -2.87
C PRO A 115 -4.01 -15.20 -1.34
N ALA A 116 -4.47 -14.16 -0.63
CA ALA A 116 -4.52 -14.18 0.84
C ALA A 116 -5.47 -15.26 1.36
N LEU A 117 -6.70 -15.31 0.84
CA LEU A 117 -7.69 -16.32 1.22
C LEU A 117 -7.28 -17.72 0.75
N ALA A 118 -6.63 -17.83 -0.43
CA ALA A 118 -6.11 -19.10 -0.91
C ALA A 118 -5.01 -19.66 0.01
N LEU A 119 -4.11 -18.81 0.51
CA LEU A 119 -3.04 -19.22 1.43
C LEU A 119 -3.60 -19.64 2.79
N ILE A 120 -4.57 -18.89 3.32
CA ILE A 120 -5.22 -19.20 4.60
C ILE A 120 -5.99 -20.52 4.51
N GLY A 121 -6.71 -20.75 3.42
CA GLY A 121 -7.38 -22.03 3.19
C GLY A 121 -6.43 -23.20 2.93
N ALA A 122 -5.17 -22.94 2.58
CA ALA A 122 -4.15 -23.97 2.38
C ALA A 122 -3.38 -24.33 3.66
N VAL A 123 -3.44 -23.51 4.70
CA VAL A 123 -2.67 -23.68 5.95
C VAL A 123 -3.60 -23.50 7.16
N ASP A 124 -4.00 -24.61 7.76
CA ASP A 124 -4.97 -24.65 8.88
C ASP A 124 -4.55 -23.88 10.15
N SER A 125 -3.28 -23.50 10.27
CA SER A 125 -2.76 -22.75 11.42
C SER A 125 -2.75 -21.23 11.23
N LEU A 126 -3.26 -20.71 10.10
CA LEU A 126 -3.29 -19.27 9.84
C LEU A 126 -4.63 -18.66 10.25
N ASP A 127 -4.60 -17.78 11.24
CA ASP A 127 -5.77 -16.94 11.58
C ASP A 127 -5.82 -15.68 10.71
N LEU A 128 -7.00 -15.41 10.13
CA LEU A 128 -7.24 -14.22 9.32
C LEU A 128 -7.44 -13.00 10.23
N VAL A 129 -6.38 -12.22 10.43
CA VAL A 129 -6.46 -10.88 11.03
C VAL A 129 -6.33 -9.83 9.94
N VAL A 130 -7.47 -9.24 9.55
CA VAL A 130 -7.51 -8.21 8.51
C VAL A 130 -7.09 -6.84 9.10
N PRO A 131 -6.01 -6.22 8.58
CA PRO A 131 -5.56 -4.91 9.07
C PRO A 131 -6.37 -3.78 8.42
N TRP A 132 -7.60 -3.57 8.90
CA TRP A 132 -8.53 -2.57 8.37
C TRP A 132 -7.96 -1.16 8.34
N THR A 133 -7.21 -0.78 9.37
CA THR A 133 -6.54 0.52 9.48
C THR A 133 -5.53 0.73 8.36
N LEU A 134 -4.70 -0.29 8.09
CA LEU A 134 -3.70 -0.26 7.03
C LEU A 134 -4.37 -0.24 5.65
N LEU A 135 -5.41 -1.06 5.43
CA LEU A 135 -6.17 -1.06 4.18
C LEU A 135 -6.81 0.30 3.91
N ALA A 136 -7.49 0.89 4.90
CA ALA A 136 -8.09 2.22 4.77
C ALA A 136 -7.02 3.29 4.48
N ALA A 137 -5.88 3.23 5.18
CA ALA A 137 -4.76 4.14 4.95
C ALA A 137 -4.17 4.02 3.54
N VAL A 138 -4.06 2.81 2.98
CA VAL A 138 -3.56 2.61 1.61
C VAL A 138 -4.58 3.07 0.58
N VAL A 139 -5.85 2.69 0.72
CA VAL A 139 -6.94 3.04 -0.21
C VAL A 139 -7.17 4.54 -0.28
N THR A 140 -6.93 5.28 0.80
CA THR A 140 -7.06 6.75 0.81
C THR A 140 -5.72 7.46 0.58
N GLY A 141 -4.64 6.99 1.19
CA GLY A 141 -3.33 7.63 1.13
C GLY A 141 -2.71 7.57 -0.26
N VAL A 142 -2.75 6.41 -0.93
CA VAL A 142 -2.11 6.25 -2.26
C VAL A 142 -2.76 7.15 -3.31
N PRO A 143 -4.10 7.24 -3.44
CA PRO A 143 -4.72 8.14 -4.41
C PRO A 143 -4.45 9.62 -4.13
N LEU A 144 -4.43 10.02 -2.86
CA LEU A 144 -4.10 11.39 -2.47
C LEU A 144 -2.65 11.74 -2.80
N LEU A 145 -1.72 10.83 -2.55
CA LEU A 145 -0.30 11.01 -2.90
C LEU A 145 -0.12 11.08 -4.42
N ALA A 146 -0.81 10.24 -5.18
CA ALA A 146 -0.79 10.28 -6.63
C ALA A 146 -1.32 11.63 -7.16
N ALA A 147 -2.47 12.08 -6.65
CA ALA A 147 -3.06 13.36 -7.01
C ALA A 147 -2.14 14.55 -6.67
N ALA A 148 -1.52 14.54 -5.49
CA ALA A 148 -0.56 15.55 -5.07
C ALA A 148 0.69 15.55 -5.95
N ALA A 149 1.23 14.38 -6.28
CA ALA A 149 2.36 14.24 -7.18
C ALA A 149 2.03 14.77 -8.58
N ALA A 150 0.88 14.41 -9.15
CA ALA A 150 0.41 14.92 -10.43
C ALA A 150 0.25 16.45 -10.42
N TRP A 151 -0.30 17.01 -9.34
CA TRP A 151 -0.45 18.45 -9.16
C TRP A 151 0.91 19.18 -9.11
N LEU A 152 1.87 18.64 -8.36
CA LEU A 152 3.22 19.21 -8.20
C LEU A 152 4.08 19.09 -9.48
N LEU A 153 4.04 17.94 -10.15
CA LEU A 153 4.87 17.63 -11.31
C LEU A 153 4.36 18.31 -12.59
N THR A 154 3.10 18.75 -12.62
CA THR A 154 2.56 19.56 -13.72
C THR A 154 3.16 20.98 -13.68
N ARG A 155 4.40 21.11 -14.19
CA ARG A 155 5.12 22.39 -14.35
C ARG A 155 4.67 23.08 -15.65
N SER A 156 4.09 24.27 -15.54
CA SER A 156 3.52 25.07 -16.64
C SER A 156 4.56 25.81 -17.51
N ARG A 157 5.64 25.15 -17.95
CA ARG A 157 6.59 25.79 -18.88
C ARG A 157 6.21 25.46 -20.31
N LEU A 158 5.57 26.42 -20.98
CA LEU A 158 5.50 26.46 -22.45
C LEU A 158 6.86 26.95 -22.96
N PRO A 159 7.61 26.16 -23.75
CA PRO A 159 8.68 26.72 -24.55
C PRO A 159 8.00 27.62 -25.58
N LEU A 160 8.18 28.93 -25.41
CA LEU A 160 7.76 29.94 -26.35
C LEU A 160 8.54 29.67 -27.64
N ARG A 161 7.97 28.88 -28.55
CA ARG A 161 8.48 28.72 -29.91
C ARG A 161 8.31 30.07 -30.60
N ALA A 162 9.35 30.88 -30.57
CA ALA A 162 9.46 32.09 -31.37
C ALA A 162 9.16 31.74 -32.83
N ARG A 163 8.15 32.39 -33.41
CA ARG A 163 7.94 32.38 -34.86
C ARG A 163 9.10 33.15 -35.49
N ILE A 164 9.89 32.46 -36.30
CA ILE A 164 10.77 33.09 -37.29
C ILE A 164 9.88 33.53 -38.44
N ALA A 165 10.01 34.81 -38.80
CA ALA A 165 9.29 35.50 -39.87
C ALA A 165 9.74 35.03 -41.25
#